data_AF-A0A2V5ZPP5-F1
#
_entry.id   AF-A0A2V5ZPP5-F1
#
_cell.length_a   1.000
_cell.length_b   1.000
_cell.length_c   1.000
_cell.angle_alpha   90.00
_cell.angle_beta   90.00
_cell.angle_gamma   90.00
#
_symmetry.space_group_name_H-M   'P 1'
#
loop_
_entity.id
_entity.type
_entity.pdbx_description
1 polymer ?
#
loop_
_entity_poly.entity_id
_entity_poly.type
_entity_poly.pdbx_seq_one_letter_code
_entity_poly.pdbx_strand_id
1 'polypeptide(L)'
;MKPTPDSIVAVDARQLPCHLAWAYAGLGEKEKALEQARQAITDYDNDALSKPFAETALAIVQAQTGDIDSAIAALPHLLEVPNGVTVGNLRTDPIWDPLRKDPRFQKLCAGK
;
A
#
# COMPACT_ATOMS: atom_id res chain seq x y z
N MET A 1 -12.98 -23.72 3.11
CA MET A 1 -13.27 -24.46 4.37
C MET A 1 -13.85 -23.46 5.36
N LYS A 2 -14.95 -23.77 6.05
CA LYS A 2 -15.43 -22.91 7.14
C LYS A 2 -14.61 -23.19 8.41
N PRO A 3 -14.20 -22.16 9.17
CA PRO A 3 -13.53 -22.35 10.45
C PRO A 3 -14.44 -23.08 11.44
N THR A 4 -13.86 -23.97 12.25
CA THR A 4 -14.54 -24.71 13.33
C THR A 4 -14.62 -23.87 14.61
N PRO A 5 -15.51 -24.21 15.57
CA PRO A 5 -15.69 -23.46 16.82
C PRO A 5 -14.41 -23.24 17.64
N ASP A 6 -13.46 -24.16 17.55
CA ASP A 6 -12.17 -24.09 18.27
C ASP A 6 -11.05 -23.44 17.44
N SER A 7 -11.37 -22.94 16.24
CA SER A 7 -10.41 -22.20 15.44
C SER A 7 -10.06 -20.91 16.18
N ILE A 8 -8.80 -20.78 16.60
CA ILE A 8 -8.26 -19.48 16.99
C ILE A 8 -8.25 -18.64 15.72
N VAL A 9 -9.31 -17.87 15.51
CA VAL A 9 -9.28 -16.75 14.58
C VAL A 9 -8.36 -15.75 15.24
N ALA A 10 -7.10 -15.71 14.79
CA ALA A 10 -6.21 -14.63 15.16
C ALA A 10 -6.99 -13.34 14.93
N VAL A 11 -7.07 -12.49 15.95
CA VAL A 11 -7.63 -11.15 15.78
C VAL A 11 -6.78 -10.52 14.71
N ASP A 12 -7.28 -10.48 13.48
CA ASP A 12 -6.70 -9.66 12.44
C ASP A 12 -6.57 -8.29 13.06
N ALA A 13 -5.35 -7.76 13.08
CA ALA A 13 -5.09 -6.40 13.53
C ALA A 13 -5.85 -5.37 12.68
N ARG A 14 -6.73 -5.80 11.75
CA ARG A 14 -7.60 -4.99 10.89
C ARG A 14 -6.76 -3.99 10.12
N GLN A 15 -5.66 -4.48 9.54
CA GLN A 15 -4.72 -3.67 8.77
C GLN A 15 -4.10 -2.53 9.60
N LEU A 16 -4.07 -2.62 10.93
CA LEU A 16 -3.53 -1.59 11.82
C LEU A 16 -2.10 -1.16 11.44
N PRO A 17 -1.17 -2.08 11.10
CA PRO A 17 0.17 -1.68 10.65
C PRO A 17 0.13 -0.78 9.39
N CYS A 18 -0.78 -1.03 8.44
CA CYS A 18 -0.96 -0.16 7.28
C CYS A 18 -1.45 1.25 7.68
N HIS A 19 -2.42 1.33 8.59
CA HIS A 19 -2.94 2.61 9.08
C HIS A 19 -1.89 3.40 9.86
N LEU A 20 -1.09 2.73 10.69
CA LEU A 20 0.05 3.34 11.38
C LEU A 20 1.10 3.83 10.39
N ALA A 21 1.39 3.05 9.34
CA ALA A 21 2.32 3.45 8.29
C ALA A 21 1.89 4.78 7.64
N TRP A 22 0.61 4.92 7.28
CA TRP A 22 0.08 6.17 6.72
C TRP A 22 0.08 7.33 7.72
N ALA A 23 -0.31 7.08 8.97
CA ALA A 23 -0.29 8.09 10.02
C ALA A 23 1.13 8.65 10.24
N TYR A 24 2.12 7.76 10.34
CA TYR A 24 3.52 8.16 10.50
C TYR A 24 4.05 8.90 9.26
N ALA A 25 3.69 8.47 8.05
CA ALA A 25 4.06 9.20 6.83
C ALA A 25 3.49 10.63 6.82
N GLY A 26 2.23 10.80 7.21
CA GLY A 26 1.59 12.11 7.33
C GLY A 26 2.22 13.01 8.40
N LEU A 27 2.79 12.42 9.46
CA LEU A 27 3.55 13.13 10.49
C LEU A 27 5.01 13.42 10.07
N GLY A 28 5.46 12.95 8.91
CA GLY A 28 6.84 13.06 8.46
C GLY A 28 7.82 12.08 9.16
N GLU A 29 7.30 11.13 9.93
CA GLU A 29 8.10 10.11 10.63
C GLU A 29 8.42 8.93 9.70
N LYS A 30 9.26 9.19 8.69
CA LYS A 30 9.56 8.27 7.58
C LYS A 30 9.95 6.85 8.02
N GLU A 31 10.86 6.72 8.98
CA GLU A 31 11.43 5.44 9.39
C GLU A 31 10.37 4.55 10.03
N LYS A 32 9.55 5.11 10.92
CA LYS A 32 8.42 4.41 11.55
C LYS A 32 7.36 4.03 10.53
N ALA A 33 7.07 4.93 9.57
CA ALA A 33 6.12 4.64 8.50
C ALA A 33 6.55 3.42 7.67
N LEU A 34 7.82 3.39 7.27
CA LEU A 34 8.41 2.30 6.50
C LEU A 34 8.49 0.99 7.30
N GLU A 35 8.81 1.07 8.60
CA GLU A 35 8.80 -0.09 9.50
C GLU A 35 7.43 -0.74 9.55
N GLN A 36 6.38 0.05 9.80
CA GLN A 36 5.00 -0.45 9.88
C GLN A 36 4.52 -1.03 8.56
N ALA A 37 4.84 -0.39 7.42
CA ALA A 37 4.46 -0.91 6.10
C ALA A 37 5.14 -2.25 5.78
N ARG A 38 6.42 -2.41 6.11
CA ARG A 38 7.14 -3.69 5.92
C ARG A 38 6.63 -4.78 6.85
N GLN A 39 6.33 -4.43 8.09
CA GLN A 39 5.71 -5.36 9.04
C GLN A 39 4.37 -5.86 8.49
N ALA A 40 3.53 -4.96 7.96
CA ALA A 40 2.25 -5.33 7.34
C ALA A 40 2.41 -6.36 6.21
N ILE A 41 3.39 -6.17 5.32
CA ILE A 41 3.66 -7.12 4.23
C ILE A 41 4.06 -8.49 4.78
N THR A 42 4.84 -8.52 5.87
CA THR A 42 5.27 -9.76 6.52
C THR A 42 4.11 -10.46 7.20
N ASP A 43 3.25 -9.71 7.90
CA ASP A 43 2.07 -10.22 8.60
C ASP A 43 1.05 -10.83 7.62
N TYR A 44 0.94 -10.26 6.42
CA TYR A 44 -0.01 -10.65 5.41
C TYR A 44 0.56 -11.52 4.28
N ASP A 45 1.78 -12.05 4.40
CA ASP A 45 2.47 -12.72 3.28
C ASP A 45 1.68 -13.87 2.64
N ASN A 46 0.84 -14.56 3.43
CA ASN A 46 -0.02 -15.66 3.00
C ASN A 46 -1.49 -15.27 2.74
N ASP A 47 -1.82 -13.97 2.76
CA ASP A 47 -3.15 -13.44 2.52
C ASP A 47 -3.18 -12.66 1.19
N ALA A 48 -3.75 -13.28 0.16
CA ALA A 48 -3.84 -12.72 -1.18
C ALA A 48 -4.73 -11.45 -1.28
N LEU A 49 -5.56 -11.15 -0.28
CA LEU A 49 -6.36 -9.92 -0.23
C LEU A 49 -5.67 -8.84 0.61
N SER A 50 -5.06 -9.20 1.74
CA SER A 50 -4.45 -8.23 2.64
C SER A 50 -3.03 -7.82 2.23
N LYS A 51 -2.28 -8.71 1.54
CA LYS A 51 -0.92 -8.40 1.08
C LYS A 51 -0.88 -7.25 0.08
N PRO A 52 -1.70 -7.21 -1.00
CA PRO A 52 -1.73 -6.06 -1.91
C PRO A 52 -2.09 -4.74 -1.23
N PHE A 53 -2.92 -4.78 -0.18
CA PHE A 53 -3.25 -3.61 0.61
C PHE A 53 -2.03 -3.09 1.40
N ALA A 54 -1.24 -3.99 1.99
CA ALA A 54 0.01 -3.63 2.66
C ALA A 54 1.09 -3.12 1.69
N GLU A 55 1.20 -3.72 0.50
CA GLU A 55 2.09 -3.24 -0.57
C GLU A 55 1.65 -1.85 -1.07
N THR A 56 0.35 -1.60 -1.19
CA THR A 56 -0.20 -0.27 -1.46
C THR A 56 0.17 0.72 -0.36
N ALA A 57 0.11 0.29 0.90
CA ALA A 57 0.51 1.13 2.02
C ALA A 57 1.99 1.52 1.95
N LEU A 58 2.88 0.58 1.61
CA LEU A 58 4.30 0.84 1.39
C LEU A 58 4.52 1.83 0.23
N ALA A 59 3.84 1.65 -0.91
CA ALA A 59 3.98 2.53 -2.07
C ALA A 59 3.55 3.98 -1.74
N ILE A 60 2.48 4.14 -0.97
CA ILE A 60 2.03 5.44 -0.46
C ILE A 60 3.10 6.07 0.44
N VAL A 61 3.63 5.31 1.41
CA VAL A 61 4.70 5.81 2.31
C VAL A 61 5.92 6.25 1.51
N GLN A 62 6.34 5.46 0.53
CA GLN A 62 7.45 5.79 -0.35
C GLN A 62 7.18 7.10 -1.12
N ALA A 63 5.99 7.24 -1.73
CA ALA A 63 5.61 8.46 -2.43
C ALA A 63 5.64 9.70 -1.52
N GLN A 64 5.00 9.60 -0.34
CA GLN A 64 4.87 10.70 0.62
C GLN A 64 6.22 11.09 1.27
N THR A 65 7.15 10.14 1.38
CA THR A 65 8.46 10.37 1.99
C THR A 65 9.58 10.59 0.97
N GLY A 66 9.22 10.84 -0.29
CA GLY A 66 10.11 11.26 -1.37
C GLY A 66 10.87 10.14 -2.10
N ASP A 67 10.57 8.87 -1.82
CA ASP A 67 11.10 7.72 -2.56
C ASP A 67 10.22 7.44 -3.80
N ILE A 68 10.28 8.37 -4.74
CA ILE A 68 9.44 8.40 -5.95
C ILE A 68 9.68 7.17 -6.83
N ASP A 69 10.93 6.73 -6.96
CA ASP A 69 11.30 5.61 -7.82
C ASP A 69 10.70 4.29 -7.32
N SER A 70 10.82 4.01 -6.02
CA SER A 70 10.27 2.78 -5.43
C SER A 70 8.75 2.77 -5.48
N ALA A 71 8.12 3.92 -5.18
CA ALA A 71 6.66 4.04 -5.26
C ALA A 71 6.15 3.74 -6.68
N ILE A 72 6.75 4.35 -7.70
CA ILE A 72 6.36 4.13 -9.10
C ILE A 72 6.62 2.70 -9.55
N ALA A 73 7.71 2.08 -9.11
CA ALA A 73 8.05 0.70 -9.46
C ALA A 73 7.02 -0.32 -8.94
N ALA A 74 6.33 -0.04 -7.82
CA ALA A 74 5.30 -0.90 -7.26
C ALA A 74 3.96 -0.82 -8.03
N LEU A 75 3.64 0.33 -8.62
CA LEU A 75 2.31 0.58 -9.22
C LEU A 75 1.88 -0.39 -10.33
N PRO A 76 2.75 -0.85 -11.25
CA PRO A 76 2.36 -1.83 -12.27
C PRO A 76 1.81 -3.12 -11.67
N HIS A 77 2.43 -3.63 -10.61
CA HIS A 77 1.95 -4.80 -9.89
C HIS A 77 0.62 -4.52 -9.20
N LEU A 78 0.54 -3.40 -8.48
CA LEU A 78 -0.66 -3.00 -7.72
C LEU A 78 -1.88 -2.74 -8.60
N LEU A 79 -1.69 -2.42 -9.89
CA LEU A 79 -2.77 -2.25 -10.86
C LEU A 79 -3.36 -3.59 -11.36
N GLU A 80 -2.68 -4.71 -11.12
CA GLU A 80 -3.07 -6.03 -11.64
C GLU A 80 -3.59 -6.98 -10.55
N VAL A 81 -3.25 -6.74 -9.28
CA VAL A 81 -3.64 -7.61 -8.16
C VAL A 81 -5.00 -7.25 -7.53
N PRO A 82 -5.71 -8.23 -6.95
CA PRO A 82 -6.89 -7.96 -6.13
C PRO A 82 -6.56 -7.02 -4.98
N ASN A 83 -7.46 -6.10 -4.65
CA ASN A 83 -7.30 -5.16 -3.53
C ASN A 83 -6.02 -4.29 -3.59
N GLY A 84 -5.43 -4.14 -4.79
CA GLY A 84 -4.41 -3.13 -5.07
C GLY A 84 -5.02 -1.78 -5.43
N VAL A 85 -4.31 -1.00 -6.26
CA VAL A 85 -4.77 0.32 -6.71
C VAL A 85 -5.50 0.23 -8.04
N THR A 86 -6.36 1.21 -8.31
CA THR A 86 -6.99 1.39 -9.63
C THR A 86 -6.45 2.62 -10.33
N VAL A 87 -6.57 2.67 -11.66
CA VAL A 87 -6.27 3.89 -12.44
C VAL A 87 -7.10 5.09 -11.94
N GLY A 88 -8.33 4.83 -11.44
CA GLY A 88 -9.15 5.84 -10.78
C GLY A 88 -8.45 6.45 -9.57
N ASN A 89 -7.94 5.61 -8.65
CA ASN A 89 -7.16 6.07 -7.50
C ASN A 89 -5.98 6.92 -7.95
N LEU A 90 -5.19 6.42 -8.91
CA LEU A 90 -4.02 7.15 -9.40
C LEU A 90 -4.39 8.51 -9.99
N ARG A 91 -5.55 8.67 -10.63
CA ARG A 91 -6.00 9.94 -11.23
C ARG A 91 -6.56 10.95 -10.24
N THR A 92 -7.27 10.50 -9.20
CA THR A 92 -8.11 11.38 -8.39
C THR A 92 -7.70 11.50 -6.94
N ASP A 93 -6.96 10.52 -6.41
CA ASP A 93 -6.60 10.52 -4.99
C ASP A 93 -5.35 11.41 -4.77
N PRO A 94 -5.43 12.44 -3.90
CA PRO A 94 -4.31 13.33 -3.60
C PRO A 94 -3.16 12.62 -2.86
N ILE A 95 -3.37 11.40 -2.35
CA ILE A 95 -2.30 10.61 -1.74
C ILE A 95 -1.14 10.33 -2.71
N TRP A 96 -1.40 10.39 -4.02
CA TRP A 96 -0.42 10.22 -5.08
C TRP A 96 0.14 11.55 -5.63
N ASP A 97 -0.21 12.69 -5.04
CA ASP A 97 0.24 13.99 -5.50
C ASP A 97 1.77 14.16 -5.61
N PRO A 98 2.59 13.57 -4.72
CA PRO A 98 4.04 13.57 -4.88
C PRO A 98 4.53 12.99 -6.22
N LEU A 99 3.78 12.06 -6.83
CA LEU A 99 4.16 11.40 -8.09
C LEU A 99 3.65 12.12 -9.35
N ARG A 100 2.74 13.11 -9.22
CA ARG A 100 1.98 13.71 -10.35
C ARG A 100 2.85 14.31 -11.46
N LYS A 101 4.04 14.79 -11.10
CA LYS A 101 4.97 15.43 -12.03
C LYS A 101 5.86 14.43 -12.77
N ASP A 102 5.88 13.16 -12.35
CA ASP A 102 6.71 12.14 -12.97
C ASP A 102 6.06 11.59 -14.25
N PRO A 103 6.73 11.62 -15.41
CA PRO A 103 6.19 11.10 -16.67
C PRO A 103 5.80 9.61 -16.60
N ARG A 104 6.50 8.80 -15.81
CA ARG A 104 6.20 7.37 -15.63
C ARG A 104 4.87 7.19 -14.92
N PHE A 105 4.60 8.01 -13.90
CA PHE A 105 3.31 8.01 -13.21
C PHE A 105 2.16 8.49 -14.11
N GLN A 106 2.40 9.53 -14.92
CA GLN A 106 1.41 10.03 -15.89
C GLN A 106 1.04 8.95 -16.92
N LYS A 107 2.02 8.15 -17.38
CA LYS A 107 1.76 7.01 -18.27
C LYS A 107 0.85 5.97 -17.62
N LEU A 108 1.08 5.64 -16.35
CA LEU A 108 0.20 4.72 -15.59
C LEU A 108 -1.22 5.30 -15.43
N CYS A 109 -1.33 6.62 -15.23
CA CYS A 109 -2.61 7.30 -15.17
C CYS A 109 -3.36 7.27 -16.51
N ALA A 110 -2.69 7.20 -17.67
CA ALA A 110 -3.39 7.13 -18.96
C ALA A 110 -4.22 5.85 -19.12
N GLY A 111 -3.90 4.80 -18.37
CA GLY A 111 -4.50 3.47 -18.52
C GLY A 111 -3.86 2.68 -19.67
N LYS A 112 -4.26 1.41 -19.82
CA LYS A 112 -3.99 0.63 -21.04
C LYS A 112 -4.86 1.12 -22.18
#